data_AF-A0A6A4F540-F1
#
_entry.id   AF-A0A6A4F540-F1
#
_cell.length_a   1.000
_cell.length_b   1.000
_cell.length_c   1.000
_cell.angle_alpha   90.00
_cell.angle_beta   90.00
_cell.angle_gamma   90.00
#
_symmetry.space_group_name_H-M   'P 1'
#
loop_
_entity.id
_entity.type
_entity.pdbx_description
1 polymer ?
#
loop_
_entity_poly.entity_id
_entity_poly.type
_entity_poly.pdbx_seq_one_letter_code
_entity_poly.pdbx_strand_id
1 'polypeptide(L)'
;MEATPLVLPLPLHPRRAQQLFQEVLLTDAELLSEQSLPQRLQQLQRLNLSGIQEAKRGARFQRIQAAADSSPHNEGEQVTLKLSKDGSTLQMLSDADGTVTASLQLVDVQGITLHATPIHSFSLKLSQHDDEPDNNATTVGATNTLVASSEGDLNRWVLALTCGVNAFQRQRERQCTEPFSPDAKAADLVWQAARLRIFELAEVMPLPEAIDHVTKSVPTRDFQQCEALRCRLKFLQFDAV
;
A
#
# COMPACT_ATOMS: atom_id res chain seq x y z
N MET A 1 -4.68 33.36 -26.70
CA MET A 1 -3.92 32.35 -25.93
C MET A 1 -4.31 31.00 -26.49
N GLU A 2 -3.48 30.44 -27.37
CA GLU A 2 -3.69 29.07 -27.87
C GLU A 2 -3.42 28.10 -26.72
N ALA A 3 -4.40 27.28 -26.39
CA ALA A 3 -4.23 26.18 -25.45
C ALA A 3 -3.27 25.17 -26.10
N THR A 4 -2.06 25.04 -25.57
CA THR A 4 -1.14 23.96 -25.93
C THR A 4 -1.89 22.63 -25.82
N PRO A 5 -1.95 21.81 -26.89
CA PRO A 5 -2.63 20.53 -26.82
C PRO A 5 -1.98 19.68 -25.73
N LEU A 6 -2.77 19.24 -24.76
CA LEU A 6 -2.38 18.26 -23.75
C LEU A 6 -2.00 16.97 -24.48
N VAL A 7 -0.70 16.79 -24.75
CA VAL A 7 -0.18 15.53 -25.27
C VAL A 7 -0.35 14.50 -24.15
N LEU A 8 -1.30 13.58 -24.34
CA LEU A 8 -1.52 12.49 -23.40
C LEU A 8 -0.20 11.67 -23.27
N PRO A 9 0.20 11.30 -22.04
CA PRO A 9 1.37 10.47 -21.81
C PRO A 9 1.28 9.15 -22.60
N LEU A 10 2.38 8.73 -23.23
CA LEU A 10 2.42 7.48 -23.98
C LEU A 10 2.44 6.27 -23.03
N PRO A 11 1.68 5.20 -23.31
CA PRO A 11 1.66 4.02 -22.45
C PRO A 11 3.03 3.36 -22.34
N LEU A 12 3.35 2.82 -21.16
CA LEU A 12 4.60 2.11 -20.91
C LEU A 12 4.69 0.85 -21.78
N HIS A 13 5.74 0.75 -22.59
CA HIS A 13 5.95 -0.39 -23.47
C HIS A 13 6.32 -1.67 -22.68
N PRO A 14 5.76 -2.86 -23.00
CA PRO A 14 6.00 -4.10 -22.22
C PRO A 14 7.48 -4.50 -22.09
N ARG A 15 8.29 -4.32 -23.13
CA ARG A 15 9.74 -4.59 -23.05
C ARG A 15 10.46 -3.66 -22.08
N ARG A 16 10.05 -2.38 -22.02
CA ARG A 16 10.62 -1.42 -21.07
C ARG A 16 10.20 -1.76 -19.64
N ALA A 17 8.95 -2.18 -19.44
CA ALA A 17 8.48 -2.65 -18.13
C ALA A 17 9.25 -3.90 -17.63
N GLN A 18 9.60 -4.83 -18.53
CA GLN A 18 10.44 -5.97 -18.16
C GLN A 18 11.87 -5.56 -17.77
N GLN A 19 12.45 -4.58 -18.48
CA GLN A 19 13.75 -4.02 -18.11
C GLN A 19 13.69 -3.35 -16.73
N LEU A 20 12.70 -2.47 -16.52
CA LEU A 20 12.47 -1.79 -15.25
C LEU A 20 12.24 -2.79 -14.10
N PHE A 21 11.50 -3.88 -14.34
CA PHE A 21 11.33 -4.93 -13.35
C PHE A 21 12.67 -5.48 -12.86
N GLN A 22 13.62 -5.74 -13.77
CA GLN A 22 14.95 -6.22 -13.41
C GLN A 22 15.80 -5.12 -12.77
N GLU A 23 15.82 -3.93 -13.37
CA GLU A 23 16.56 -2.75 -12.86
C GLU A 23 16.18 -2.45 -11.41
N VAL A 24 14.88 -2.38 -11.11
CA VAL A 24 14.36 -2.09 -9.76
C VAL A 24 14.73 -3.19 -8.75
N LEU A 25 14.65 -4.47 -9.14
CA LEU A 25 15.03 -5.57 -8.25
C LEU A 25 16.53 -5.64 -7.97
N LEU A 26 17.35 -5.23 -8.94
CA LEU A 26 18.81 -5.28 -8.88
C LEU A 26 19.43 -3.98 -8.32
N THR A 27 18.64 -2.93 -8.15
CA THR A 27 19.09 -1.66 -7.56
C THR A 27 19.66 -1.95 -6.17
N ASP A 28 20.95 -1.71 -5.97
CA ASP A 28 21.72 -2.04 -4.75
C ASP A 28 21.66 -3.51 -4.31
N ALA A 29 21.74 -4.40 -5.31
CA ALA A 29 22.08 -5.83 -5.23
C ALA A 29 22.91 -6.22 -3.99
N GLU A 30 24.01 -5.49 -3.85
CA GLU A 30 25.16 -5.81 -3.01
C GLU A 30 24.91 -5.53 -1.52
N LEU A 31 23.90 -4.72 -1.19
CA LEU A 31 23.62 -4.35 0.21
C LEU A 31 22.97 -5.48 1.03
N LEU A 32 22.40 -6.50 0.39
CA LEU A 32 21.43 -7.38 1.05
C LEU A 32 21.64 -8.89 0.89
N SER A 33 22.23 -9.38 -0.20
CA SER A 33 22.33 -10.84 -0.37
C SER A 33 23.34 -11.32 -1.40
N GLU A 34 24.09 -12.37 -1.03
CA GLU A 34 24.84 -13.22 -1.96
C GLU A 34 23.95 -14.22 -2.73
N GLN A 35 22.64 -14.27 -2.42
CA GLN A 35 21.70 -15.19 -3.07
C GLN A 35 21.44 -14.81 -4.53
N SER A 36 21.22 -15.83 -5.37
CA SER A 36 20.77 -15.61 -6.74
C SER A 36 19.38 -14.94 -6.79
N LEU A 37 19.12 -14.11 -7.80
CA LEU A 37 17.84 -13.41 -7.98
C LEU A 37 16.60 -14.34 -7.88
N PRO A 38 16.58 -15.55 -8.49
CA PRO A 38 15.44 -16.46 -8.35
C PRO A 38 15.17 -16.92 -6.91
N GLN A 39 16.23 -17.22 -6.14
CA GLN A 39 16.10 -17.66 -4.74
C GLN A 39 15.56 -16.53 -3.86
N ARG A 40 16.11 -15.33 -4.04
CA ARG A 40 15.68 -14.11 -3.34
C ARG A 40 14.20 -13.80 -3.63
N LEU A 41 13.78 -13.86 -4.89
CA LEU A 41 12.37 -13.69 -5.27
C LEU A 41 11.45 -14.72 -4.62
N GLN A 42 11.87 -15.99 -4.58
CA GLN A 42 11.11 -17.04 -3.92
C GLN A 42 10.99 -16.81 -2.41
N GLN A 43 12.05 -16.32 -1.75
CA GLN A 43 12.01 -15.96 -0.33
C GLN A 43 11.04 -14.82 -0.07
N LEU A 44 11.10 -13.73 -0.84
CA LEU A 44 10.19 -12.59 -0.70
C LEU A 44 8.72 -12.99 -0.96
N GLN A 45 8.48 -13.89 -1.92
CA GLN A 45 7.14 -14.44 -2.15
C GLN A 45 6.62 -15.23 -0.94
N ARG A 46 7.47 -16.04 -0.29
CA ARG A 46 7.10 -16.76 0.94
C ARG A 46 6.80 -15.81 2.09
N LEU A 47 7.61 -14.77 2.27
CA LEU A 47 7.37 -13.74 3.29
C LEU A 47 6.04 -13.01 3.07
N ASN A 48 5.73 -12.63 1.82
CA ASN A 48 4.43 -12.05 1.48
C ASN A 48 3.26 -12.96 1.89
N LEU A 49 3.36 -14.27 1.59
CA LEU A 49 2.33 -15.23 1.96
C LEU A 49 2.18 -15.39 3.47
N SER A 50 3.30 -15.41 4.21
CA SER A 50 3.28 -15.44 5.69
C SER A 50 2.60 -14.20 6.24
N GLY A 51 2.97 -13.01 5.76
CA GLY A 51 2.37 -11.74 6.20
C GLY A 51 0.86 -11.68 5.97
N ILE A 52 0.37 -12.19 4.83
CA ILE A 52 -1.08 -12.28 4.58
C ILE A 52 -1.76 -13.26 5.54
N GLN A 53 -1.14 -14.40 5.84
CA GLN A 53 -1.70 -15.36 6.81
C GLN A 53 -1.75 -14.77 8.23
N GLU A 54 -0.73 -14.02 8.63
CA GLU A 54 -0.69 -13.30 9.90
C GLU A 54 -1.76 -12.21 9.96
N ALA A 55 -1.91 -11.40 8.90
CA ALA A 55 -2.96 -10.40 8.80
C ALA A 55 -4.38 -11.02 8.87
N LYS A 56 -4.57 -12.25 8.37
CA LYS A 56 -5.82 -13.03 8.52
C LYS A 56 -6.02 -13.59 9.93
N ARG A 57 -4.97 -13.81 10.72
CA ARG A 57 -5.09 -14.14 12.15
C ARG A 57 -5.51 -12.92 12.96
N GLY A 58 -4.97 -11.77 12.58
CA GLY A 58 -5.22 -10.46 13.18
C GLY A 58 -4.10 -10.03 14.13
N ALA A 59 -3.96 -8.73 14.31
CA ALA A 59 -2.95 -8.14 15.19
C ALA A 59 -3.51 -6.89 15.87
N ARG A 60 -2.92 -6.55 17.03
CA ARG A 60 -3.31 -5.41 17.83
C ARG A 60 -2.67 -4.12 17.34
N PHE A 61 -3.46 -3.06 17.37
CA PHE A 61 -3.08 -1.71 17.02
C PHE A 61 -3.68 -0.74 18.03
N GLN A 62 -2.97 0.35 18.29
CA GLN A 62 -3.59 1.50 18.92
C GLN A 62 -4.21 2.37 17.83
N ARG A 63 -5.51 2.66 17.97
CA ARG A 63 -6.26 3.53 17.10
C ARG A 63 -6.29 4.93 17.66
N ILE A 64 -5.90 5.91 16.85
CA ILE A 64 -6.04 7.33 17.13
C ILE A 64 -7.00 7.90 16.09
N GLN A 65 -8.14 8.42 16.56
CA GLN A 65 -9.14 9.02 15.69
C GLN A 65 -8.90 10.52 15.57
N ALA A 66 -8.88 11.07 14.36
CA ALA A 66 -8.85 12.51 14.15
C ALA A 66 -10.13 13.13 14.74
N ALA A 67 -9.99 14.02 15.72
CA ALA A 67 -11.12 14.64 16.40
C ALA A 67 -11.94 15.50 15.42
N ALA A 68 -13.20 15.14 15.20
CA ALA A 68 -14.13 15.97 14.43
C ALA A 68 -14.52 17.25 15.19
N ASP A 69 -14.52 17.22 16.53
CA ASP A 69 -14.84 18.36 17.37
C ASP A 69 -13.96 18.40 18.64
N SER A 70 -13.30 19.54 18.82
CA SER A 70 -12.63 20.10 20.00
C SER A 70 -12.72 19.38 21.36
N SER A 71 -12.16 18.17 21.48
CA SER A 71 -11.71 17.63 22.76
C SER A 71 -10.49 16.72 22.57
N PRO A 72 -9.37 16.97 23.26
CA PRO A 72 -8.19 16.14 23.15
C PRO A 72 -8.36 14.94 24.08
N HIS A 73 -9.18 13.96 23.71
CA HIS A 73 -9.08 12.64 24.30
C HIS A 73 -7.99 11.87 23.55
N ASN A 74 -6.75 12.10 24.00
CA ASN A 74 -5.54 11.35 23.63
C ASN A 74 -5.52 9.95 24.28
N GLU A 75 -6.67 9.28 24.40
CA GLU A 75 -6.72 7.88 24.83
C GLU A 75 -6.89 7.02 23.57
N GLY A 76 -5.76 6.62 22.98
CA GLY A 76 -5.80 5.72 21.83
C GLY A 76 -6.44 4.39 22.23
N GLU A 77 -7.49 4.00 21.52
CA GLU A 77 -8.25 2.76 21.73
C GLU A 77 -7.42 1.57 21.24
N GLN A 78 -7.33 0.48 22.01
CA GLN A 78 -6.75 -0.77 21.53
C GLN A 78 -7.77 -1.51 20.66
N VAL A 79 -7.39 -1.80 19.42
CA VAL A 79 -8.21 -2.52 18.45
C VAL A 79 -7.42 -3.66 17.84
N THR A 80 -8.12 -4.70 17.41
CA THR A 80 -7.53 -5.77 16.60
C THR A 80 -7.91 -5.58 15.14
N LEU A 81 -6.92 -5.43 14.26
CA LEU A 81 -7.14 -5.46 12.82
C LEU A 81 -7.03 -6.89 12.31
N LYS A 82 -7.91 -7.27 11.38
CA LYS A 82 -7.94 -8.62 10.81
C LYS A 82 -8.46 -8.60 9.38
N LEU A 83 -7.82 -9.35 8.50
CA LEU A 83 -8.36 -9.63 7.17
C LEU A 83 -9.41 -10.74 7.22
N SER A 84 -10.47 -10.60 6.44
CA SER A 84 -11.45 -11.65 6.21
C SER A 84 -10.80 -12.92 5.63
N LYS A 85 -11.50 -14.06 5.71
CA LYS A 85 -10.97 -15.36 5.29
C LYS A 85 -10.54 -15.38 3.81
N ASP A 86 -11.31 -14.73 2.95
CA ASP A 86 -11.00 -14.51 1.54
C ASP A 86 -9.95 -13.40 1.34
N GLY A 87 -9.80 -12.51 2.31
CA GLY A 87 -8.84 -11.40 2.32
C GLY A 87 -9.38 -10.11 1.70
N SER A 88 -10.64 -10.09 1.28
CA SER A 88 -11.27 -8.96 0.58
C SER A 88 -11.57 -7.77 1.50
N THR A 89 -11.78 -8.05 2.80
CA THR A 89 -12.26 -7.07 3.76
C THR A 89 -11.26 -6.94 4.91
N LEU A 90 -10.90 -5.71 5.25
CA LEU A 90 -10.21 -5.36 6.49
C LEU A 90 -11.26 -5.09 7.57
N GLN A 91 -11.18 -5.83 8.67
CA GLN A 91 -12.08 -5.75 9.81
C GLN A 91 -11.34 -5.16 11.00
N MET A 92 -11.97 -4.25 11.71
CA MET A 92 -11.52 -3.75 13.01
C MET A 92 -12.42 -4.35 14.08
N LEU A 93 -11.79 -4.98 15.07
CA LEU A 93 -12.44 -5.62 16.19
C LEU A 93 -12.10 -4.86 17.46
N SER A 94 -13.10 -4.65 18.31
CA SER A 94 -12.90 -4.17 19.69
C SER A 94 -12.09 -5.20 20.47
N ASP A 95 -11.04 -4.76 21.20
CA ASP A 95 -10.24 -5.67 22.03
C ASP A 95 -11.00 -6.09 23.31
N ALA A 96 -12.08 -5.39 23.69
CA ALA A 96 -12.86 -5.68 24.89
C ALA A 96 -13.77 -6.92 24.75
N ASP A 97 -14.40 -7.09 23.58
CA ASP A 97 -15.42 -8.12 23.34
C ASP A 97 -15.25 -8.86 22.00
N GLY A 98 -14.26 -8.48 21.18
CA GLY A 98 -13.99 -9.10 19.88
C GLY A 98 -15.05 -8.82 18.82
N THR A 99 -15.97 -7.89 19.07
CA THR A 99 -17.01 -7.52 18.10
C THR A 99 -16.41 -6.70 16.97
N VAL A 100 -16.92 -6.89 15.74
CA VAL A 100 -16.49 -6.11 14.58
C VAL A 100 -17.10 -4.71 14.70
N THR A 101 -16.26 -3.71 14.95
CA THR A 101 -16.66 -2.30 15.10
C THR A 101 -16.64 -1.56 13.76
N ALA A 102 -15.82 -2.01 12.81
CA ALA A 102 -15.76 -1.44 11.47
C ALA A 102 -15.30 -2.48 10.43
N SER A 103 -15.68 -2.28 9.18
CA SER A 103 -15.23 -3.09 8.05
C SER A 103 -14.99 -2.21 6.82
N LEU A 104 -13.98 -2.57 6.03
CA LEU A 104 -13.57 -1.85 4.82
C LEU A 104 -13.21 -2.85 3.73
N GLN A 105 -13.79 -2.71 2.54
CA GLN A 105 -13.34 -3.50 1.40
C GLN A 105 -11.96 -2.99 0.95
N LEU A 106 -11.00 -3.90 0.78
CA LEU A 106 -9.65 -3.55 0.32
C LEU A 106 -9.65 -2.93 -1.07
N VAL A 107 -10.66 -3.22 -1.89
CA VAL A 107 -10.80 -2.63 -3.22
C VAL A 107 -11.01 -1.12 -3.19
N ASP A 108 -11.52 -0.58 -2.08
CA ASP A 108 -11.82 0.85 -1.90
C ASP A 108 -10.62 1.64 -1.36
N VAL A 109 -9.52 0.96 -1.02
CA VAL A 109 -8.27 1.59 -0.57
C VAL A 109 -7.50 2.12 -1.79
N GLN A 110 -7.29 3.43 -1.86
CA GLN A 110 -6.50 4.08 -2.91
C GLN A 110 -5.02 4.25 -2.55
N GLY A 111 -4.69 4.22 -1.26
CA GLY A 111 -3.31 4.34 -0.82
C GLY A 111 -3.15 4.13 0.68
N ILE A 112 -1.90 4.03 1.10
CA ILE A 112 -1.48 3.92 2.49
C ILE A 112 -0.50 5.04 2.76
N THR A 113 -0.79 5.83 3.78
CA THR A 113 0.09 6.89 4.26
C THR A 113 0.79 6.39 5.51
N LEU A 114 2.13 6.37 5.49
CA LEU A 114 2.98 6.11 6.64
C LEU A 114 3.29 7.43 7.33
N HIS A 115 3.21 7.47 8.66
CA HIS A 115 3.43 8.69 9.43
C HIS A 115 4.78 8.67 10.14
N ALA A 116 5.43 9.84 10.19
CA ALA A 116 6.61 10.04 11.05
C ALA A 116 6.23 10.04 12.54
N THR A 117 5.08 10.62 12.87
CA THR A 117 4.56 10.73 14.23
C THR A 117 3.05 10.50 14.26
N PRO A 118 2.54 9.56 15.08
CA PRO A 118 3.29 8.63 15.93
C PRO A 118 4.16 7.65 15.13
N ILE A 119 5.27 7.18 15.71
CA ILE A 119 6.11 6.18 15.07
C ILE A 119 5.35 4.87 14.82
N HIS A 120 5.77 4.12 13.82
CA HIS A 120 5.17 2.82 13.46
C HIS A 120 3.67 2.90 13.13
N SER A 121 3.22 4.03 12.58
CA SER A 121 1.81 4.24 12.30
C SER A 121 1.51 4.49 10.84
N PHE A 122 0.27 4.17 10.44
CA PHE A 122 -0.24 4.39 9.10
C PHE A 122 -1.72 4.77 9.11
N SER A 123 -2.19 5.36 8.01
CA SER A 123 -3.62 5.54 7.71
C SER A 123 -3.92 5.10 6.28
N LEU A 124 -5.20 4.88 5.97
CA LEU A 124 -5.64 4.44 4.65
C LEU A 124 -6.35 5.58 3.94
N LYS A 125 -5.93 5.87 2.71
CA LYS A 125 -6.66 6.76 1.81
C LYS A 125 -7.75 5.94 1.10
N LEU A 126 -8.99 6.38 1.22
CA LEU A 126 -10.14 5.73 0.59
C LEU A 126 -10.52 6.43 -0.71
N SER A 127 -11.18 5.73 -1.63
CA SER A 127 -11.77 6.35 -2.81
C SER A 127 -12.91 7.29 -2.42
N GLN A 128 -12.76 8.58 -2.70
CA GLN A 128 -13.84 9.55 -2.62
C GLN A 128 -14.92 9.18 -3.65
N HIS A 129 -15.90 8.40 -3.23
CA HIS A 129 -17.27 8.57 -3.71
C HIS A 129 -17.96 9.50 -2.72
N ASP A 130 -17.59 10.79 -2.76
CA ASP A 130 -18.20 11.87 -2.00
C ASP A 130 -19.42 12.39 -2.79
N ASP A 131 -20.62 12.23 -2.20
CA ASP A 131 -21.67 13.26 -2.11
C ASP A 131 -22.89 12.74 -1.33
N GLU A 132 -22.69 11.94 -0.28
CA GLU A 132 -23.71 11.73 0.74
C GLU A 132 -23.06 11.97 2.10
N PRO A 133 -23.35 13.12 2.75
CA PRO A 133 -22.96 13.34 4.11
C PRO A 133 -23.96 12.59 4.98
N ASP A 134 -23.83 11.26 5.12
CA ASP A 134 -24.61 10.61 6.16
C ASP A 134 -24.03 9.32 6.75
N ASN A 135 -23.97 9.40 8.08
CA ASN A 135 -24.11 8.35 9.07
C ASN A 135 -22.95 7.36 9.29
N ASN A 136 -22.22 7.67 10.37
CA ASN A 136 -21.29 6.84 11.15
C ASN A 136 -19.82 6.85 10.69
N ALA A 137 -19.10 7.82 11.25
CA ALA A 137 -17.64 7.86 11.36
C ALA A 137 -17.09 6.69 12.21
N THR A 138 -17.15 5.48 11.66
CA THR A 138 -16.40 4.28 12.09
C THR A 138 -15.95 3.54 10.84
N THR A 139 -15.33 4.25 9.91
CA THR A 139 -14.64 3.63 8.77
C THR A 139 -13.18 3.41 9.16
N VAL A 140 -12.63 2.23 8.85
CA VAL A 140 -11.27 1.82 9.26
C VAL A 140 -10.18 2.78 8.74
N GLY A 141 -10.43 3.52 7.66
CA GLY A 141 -9.38 4.15 6.85
C GLY A 141 -9.13 5.64 7.06
N ALA A 142 -10.05 6.50 6.61
CA ALA A 142 -9.70 7.90 6.33
C ALA A 142 -9.41 8.76 7.56
N THR A 143 -10.05 8.46 8.70
CA THR A 143 -9.96 9.27 9.92
C THR A 143 -9.19 8.59 11.05
N ASN A 144 -8.68 7.38 10.83
CA ASN A 144 -7.93 6.62 11.83
C ASN A 144 -6.45 6.58 11.49
N THR A 145 -5.63 6.90 12.48
CA THR A 145 -4.21 6.54 12.50
C THR A 145 -4.06 5.27 13.32
N LEU A 146 -3.45 4.25 12.72
CA LEU A 146 -3.28 2.92 13.29
C LEU A 146 -1.80 2.74 13.65
N VAL A 147 -1.51 2.64 14.93
CA VAL A 147 -0.15 2.53 15.47
C VAL A 147 0.16 1.07 15.78
N ALA A 148 1.16 0.52 15.10
CA ALA A 148 1.65 -0.84 15.32
C ALA A 148 2.52 -0.91 16.57
N SER A 149 2.66 -2.12 17.12
CA SER A 149 3.48 -2.35 18.32
C SER A 149 5.00 -2.25 18.05
N SER A 150 5.39 -2.44 16.79
CA SER A 150 6.78 -2.40 16.34
C SER A 150 6.88 -2.06 14.85
N GLU A 151 8.07 -1.65 14.41
CA GLU A 151 8.36 -1.46 12.97
C GLU A 151 8.15 -2.73 12.16
N GLY A 152 8.58 -3.89 12.69
CA GLY A 152 8.40 -5.17 12.01
C GLY A 152 6.91 -5.50 11.79
N ASP A 153 6.04 -5.18 12.75
CA ASP A 153 4.60 -5.37 12.60
C ASP A 153 4.01 -4.42 11.56
N LEU A 154 4.41 -3.13 11.60
CA LEU A 154 4.01 -2.17 10.57
C LEU A 154 4.39 -2.68 9.18
N ASN A 155 5.65 -3.08 8.99
CA ASN A 155 6.17 -3.52 7.70
C ASN A 155 5.40 -4.74 7.16
N ARG A 156 5.15 -5.74 8.02
CA ARG A 156 4.36 -6.93 7.66
C ARG A 156 2.92 -6.58 7.28
N TRP A 157 2.29 -5.65 8.00
CA TRP A 157 0.92 -5.24 7.72
C TRP A 157 0.79 -4.41 6.45
N VAL A 158 1.67 -3.42 6.25
CA VAL A 158 1.72 -2.63 5.01
C VAL A 158 1.99 -3.54 3.82
N LEU A 159 2.83 -4.57 3.99
CA LEU A 159 3.05 -5.61 3.00
C LEU A 159 1.79 -6.41 2.68
N ALA A 160 1.10 -6.92 3.70
CA ALA A 160 -0.13 -7.69 3.50
C ALA A 160 -1.22 -6.85 2.82
N LEU A 161 -1.39 -5.59 3.25
CA LEU A 161 -2.38 -4.66 2.69
C LEU A 161 -2.07 -4.30 1.23
N THR A 162 -0.83 -3.93 0.90
CA THR A 162 -0.44 -3.63 -0.49
C THR A 162 -0.64 -4.83 -1.43
N CYS A 163 -0.37 -6.04 -0.94
CA CYS A 163 -0.67 -7.27 -1.67
C CYS A 163 -2.18 -7.46 -1.89
N GLY A 164 -2.96 -7.36 -0.82
CA GLY A 164 -4.41 -7.55 -0.85
C GLY A 164 -5.09 -6.55 -1.77
N VAL A 165 -4.86 -5.26 -1.55
CA VAL A 165 -5.47 -4.17 -2.33
C VAL A 165 -5.18 -4.35 -3.83
N ASN A 166 -3.92 -4.60 -4.21
CA ASN A 166 -3.55 -4.83 -5.60
C ASN A 166 -4.25 -6.06 -6.21
N ALA A 167 -4.45 -7.13 -5.44
CA ALA A 167 -5.16 -8.32 -5.93
C ALA A 167 -6.66 -8.04 -6.18
N PHE A 168 -7.32 -7.36 -5.25
CA PHE A 168 -8.76 -7.06 -5.35
C PHE A 168 -9.08 -5.95 -6.33
N GLN A 169 -8.22 -4.93 -6.45
CA GLN A 169 -8.34 -3.93 -7.51
C GLN A 169 -8.21 -4.58 -8.90
N ARG A 170 -7.22 -5.45 -9.10
CA ARG A 170 -7.10 -6.22 -10.36
C ARG A 170 -8.30 -7.12 -10.63
N GLN A 171 -8.89 -7.69 -9.59
CA GLN A 171 -10.10 -8.50 -9.74
C GLN A 171 -11.29 -7.64 -10.18
N ARG A 172 -11.50 -6.46 -9.56
CA ARG A 172 -12.54 -5.51 -9.96
C ARG A 172 -12.33 -5.02 -11.38
N GLU A 173 -11.11 -4.62 -11.72
CA GLU A 173 -10.72 -4.18 -13.07
C GLU A 173 -11.00 -5.26 -14.14
N ARG A 174 -10.88 -6.55 -13.81
CA ARG A 174 -11.22 -7.66 -14.74
C ARG A 174 -12.73 -7.93 -14.86
N GLN A 175 -13.50 -7.54 -13.85
CA GLN A 175 -14.94 -7.76 -13.79
C GLN A 175 -15.73 -6.58 -14.37
N CYS A 176 -15.17 -5.36 -14.29
CA CYS A 176 -15.73 -4.18 -14.93
C CYS A 176 -15.46 -4.19 -16.44
N THR A 177 -16.46 -3.74 -17.21
CA THR A 177 -16.42 -3.64 -18.68
C THR A 177 -15.63 -2.43 -19.20
N GLU A 178 -15.04 -1.62 -18.32
CA GLU A 178 -14.23 -0.49 -18.76
C GLU A 178 -12.90 -0.95 -19.38
N PRO A 179 -12.47 -0.31 -20.47
CA PRO A 179 -11.21 -0.66 -21.11
C PRO A 179 -10.05 -0.41 -20.15
N PHE A 180 -9.23 -1.44 -19.95
CA PHE A 180 -7.96 -1.34 -19.22
C PHE A 180 -7.17 -0.11 -19.70
N SER A 181 -6.57 0.64 -18.76
CA SER A 181 -5.49 1.53 -19.17
C SER A 181 -4.48 0.68 -19.97
N PRO A 182 -4.11 1.08 -21.19
CA PRO A 182 -3.33 0.24 -22.10
C PRO A 182 -1.96 -0.16 -21.52
N ASP A 183 -1.50 0.53 -20.47
CA ASP A 183 -0.26 0.30 -19.74
C ASP A 183 -0.45 -0.37 -18.36
N ALA A 184 -1.66 -0.68 -17.91
CA ALA A 184 -1.93 -1.20 -16.56
C ALA A 184 -1.11 -2.47 -16.24
N LYS A 185 -1.05 -3.41 -17.18
CA LYS A 185 -0.26 -4.65 -17.03
C LYS A 185 1.25 -4.38 -16.95
N ALA A 186 1.73 -3.39 -17.69
CA ALA A 186 3.14 -2.99 -17.69
C ALA A 186 3.48 -2.30 -16.36
N ALA A 187 2.62 -1.40 -15.89
CA ALA A 187 2.74 -0.76 -14.59
C ALA A 187 2.67 -1.77 -13.43
N ASP A 188 1.77 -2.76 -13.50
CA ASP A 188 1.64 -3.83 -12.51
C ASP A 188 2.94 -4.62 -12.33
N LEU A 189 3.62 -4.91 -13.44
CA LEU A 189 4.88 -5.64 -13.42
C LEU A 189 5.94 -4.83 -12.67
N VAL A 190 6.14 -3.56 -13.06
CA VAL A 190 7.11 -2.68 -12.40
C VAL A 190 6.74 -2.47 -10.92
N TRP A 191 5.46 -2.31 -10.61
CA TRP A 191 4.98 -2.19 -9.24
C TRP A 191 5.27 -3.44 -8.41
N GLN A 192 5.14 -4.64 -9.00
CA GLN A 192 5.49 -5.87 -8.31
C GLN A 192 6.98 -5.92 -7.95
N ALA A 193 7.88 -5.49 -8.85
CA ALA A 193 9.31 -5.37 -8.54
C ALA A 193 9.56 -4.33 -7.44
N ALA A 194 8.99 -3.14 -7.57
CA ALA A 194 9.16 -2.05 -6.60
C ALA A 194 8.71 -2.49 -5.20
N ARG A 195 7.52 -3.06 -5.09
CA ARG A 195 6.97 -3.56 -3.83
C ARG A 195 7.90 -4.60 -3.19
N LEU A 196 8.34 -5.59 -3.95
CA LEU A 196 9.26 -6.62 -3.43
C LEU A 196 10.57 -6.02 -2.95
N ARG A 197 11.13 -5.04 -3.69
CA ARG A 197 12.37 -4.38 -3.32
C ARG A 197 12.22 -3.51 -2.08
N ILE A 198 11.11 -2.77 -1.95
CA ILE A 198 10.81 -1.95 -0.77
C ILE A 198 10.82 -2.81 0.49
N PHE A 199 10.11 -3.93 0.48
CA PHE A 199 9.99 -4.76 1.68
C PHE A 199 11.28 -5.46 2.07
N GLU A 200 12.14 -5.71 1.10
CA GLU A 200 13.45 -6.25 1.39
C GLU A 200 14.41 -5.20 1.94
N LEU A 201 14.43 -3.99 1.37
CA LEU A 201 15.20 -2.88 1.92
C LEU A 201 14.72 -2.50 3.32
N ALA A 202 13.42 -2.63 3.59
CA ALA A 202 12.84 -2.41 4.90
C ALA A 202 13.34 -3.39 6.00
N GLU A 203 14.13 -4.41 5.66
CA GLU A 203 14.84 -5.25 6.63
C GLU A 203 16.12 -4.59 7.18
N VAL A 204 16.68 -3.60 6.48
CA VAL A 204 17.96 -2.96 6.82
C VAL A 204 17.90 -1.42 6.91
N MET A 205 16.79 -0.81 6.49
CA MET A 205 16.53 0.62 6.64
C MET A 205 15.06 0.87 6.95
N PRO A 206 14.69 2.04 7.49
CA PRO A 206 13.29 2.40 7.74
C PRO A 206 12.42 2.30 6.48
N LEU A 207 11.18 1.83 6.63
CA LEU A 207 10.24 1.68 5.51
C LEU A 207 10.06 2.95 4.66
N PRO A 208 9.97 4.17 5.23
CA PRO A 208 9.92 5.41 4.44
C PRO A 208 11.14 5.61 3.54
N GLU A 209 12.33 5.34 4.05
CA GLU A 209 13.59 5.44 3.29
C GLU A 209 13.63 4.40 2.17
N ALA A 210 13.20 3.17 2.45
CA ALA A 210 13.09 2.12 1.43
C ALA A 210 12.12 2.50 0.29
N ILE A 211 10.97 3.12 0.62
CA ILE A 211 10.00 3.61 -0.37
C ILE A 211 10.60 4.70 -1.24
N ASP A 212 11.20 5.72 -0.62
CA ASP A 212 11.81 6.84 -1.32
C ASP A 212 12.94 6.36 -2.25
N HIS A 213 13.79 5.47 -1.74
CA HIS A 213 14.90 4.88 -2.49
C HIS A 213 14.46 4.12 -3.74
N VAL A 214 13.50 3.21 -3.60
CA VAL A 214 12.97 2.44 -4.73
C VAL A 214 12.21 3.34 -5.70
N THR A 215 11.46 4.32 -5.22
CA THR A 215 10.71 5.24 -6.08
C THR A 215 11.65 6.10 -6.92
N LYS A 216 12.78 6.55 -6.35
CA LYS A 216 13.83 7.29 -7.06
C LYS A 216 14.61 6.46 -8.07
N SER A 217 14.64 5.13 -7.92
CA SER A 217 15.28 4.23 -8.89
C SER A 217 14.55 4.15 -10.24
N VAL A 218 13.27 4.52 -10.28
CA VAL A 218 12.48 4.56 -11.52
C VAL A 218 12.80 5.86 -12.29
N PRO A 219 13.32 5.79 -13.52
CA PRO A 219 13.68 6.99 -14.28
C PRO A 219 12.49 7.95 -14.46
N THR A 220 12.74 9.25 -14.30
CA THR A 220 11.70 10.30 -14.36
C THR A 220 10.88 10.25 -15.66
N ARG A 221 11.50 9.88 -16.79
CA ARG A 221 10.81 9.73 -18.07
C ARG A 221 9.76 8.61 -18.01
N ASP A 222 10.12 7.43 -17.52
CA ASP A 222 9.21 6.29 -17.40
C ASP A 222 8.08 6.61 -16.40
N PHE A 223 8.42 7.30 -15.30
CA PHE A 223 7.45 7.80 -14.32
C PHE A 223 6.46 8.80 -14.95
N GLN A 224 6.92 9.81 -15.68
CA GLN A 224 6.04 10.82 -16.27
C GLN A 224 5.16 10.27 -17.40
N GLN A 225 5.63 9.26 -18.13
CA GLN A 225 4.92 8.69 -19.28
C GLN A 225 3.75 7.79 -18.89
N CYS A 226 3.74 7.21 -17.68
CA CYS A 226 2.76 6.19 -17.32
C CYS A 226 1.96 6.61 -16.08
N GLU A 227 0.69 7.00 -16.28
CA GLU A 227 -0.20 7.37 -15.17
C GLU A 227 -0.45 6.20 -14.22
N ALA A 228 -0.70 5.00 -14.75
CA ALA A 228 -0.89 3.80 -13.94
C ALA A 228 0.33 3.53 -13.04
N LEU A 229 1.55 3.67 -13.57
CA LEU A 229 2.79 3.50 -12.79
C LEU A 229 2.91 4.57 -11.70
N ARG A 230 2.59 5.84 -11.99
CA ARG A 230 2.59 6.91 -10.99
C ARG A 230 1.60 6.60 -9.87
N CYS A 231 0.39 6.18 -10.20
CA CYS A 231 -0.63 5.82 -9.21
C CYS A 231 -0.17 4.65 -8.34
N ARG A 232 0.46 3.62 -8.92
CA ARG A 232 0.98 2.48 -8.16
C ARG A 232 2.17 2.84 -7.29
N LEU A 233 3.13 3.63 -7.77
CA LEU A 233 4.27 4.07 -6.94
C LEU A 233 3.84 5.04 -5.84
N LYS A 234 2.81 5.86 -6.09
CA LYS A 234 2.18 6.73 -5.08
C LYS A 234 1.20 5.99 -4.16
N PHE A 235 1.03 4.68 -4.31
CA PHE A 235 0.13 3.92 -3.45
C PHE A 235 0.66 3.85 -2.01
N LEU A 236 1.98 3.77 -1.85
CA LEU A 236 2.67 3.92 -0.56
C LEU A 236 3.26 5.32 -0.49
N GLN A 237 2.79 6.14 0.43
CA GLN A 237 3.33 7.49 0.66
C GLN A 237 3.84 7.61 2.09
N PHE A 238 4.83 8.46 2.26
CA PHE A 238 5.29 8.90 3.57
C PHE A 238 4.88 10.35 3.76
N ASP A 239 4.20 10.63 4.87
CA ASP A 239 3.90 11.99 5.30
C ASP A 239 5.00 12.45 6.26
N ALA A 240 5.89 13.31 5.75
CA ALA A 240 6.92 13.95 6.53
C ALA A 240 6.32 15.24 7.11
N VAL A 241 5.86 15.19 8.36
CA VAL A 241 5.51 16.40 9.12
C VAL A 241 6.77 17.20 9.41
#